data_AF-K0M9D4-F1
#
_entry.id   AF-K0M9D4-F1
#
_cell.length_a   1.000
_cell.length_b   1.000
_cell.length_c   1.000
_cell.angle_alpha   90.00
_cell.angle_beta   90.00
_cell.angle_gamma   90.00
#
_symmetry.space_group_name_H-M   'P 1'
#
loop_
_entity.id
_entity.type
_entity.pdbx_description
1 polymer ?
#
loop_
_entity_poly.entity_id
_entity_poly.type
_entity_poly.pdbx_seq_one_letter_code
_entity_poly.pdbx_strand_id
1 'polypeptide(L)'
;MIHWTNSARSSFEASLSPSRRTLRARLAPVEGPTVAELRAALKRDEFIPAFQPVVDAGTGSLFGVATTIQWAHRHWGLVPEHCYTAALVRDNLHIALAQQLLAQVFDLAAAMRRGNRHVGLFIQPEPICLMSRSYSDDVLRNLDHRGLPPFALTLAVSPSLLQSPYGQQSLHSLRRLHRAGCNLVLTVSTFDAESPPHLDALEICGIALMPELMYALRQGGRAGEACRAIAQQASARRIPVMATGVVDEAMAQAADLLPCRYLLGDHVAPPMTGQRFLYWYYRREMPPNYP
;
A
#
# COMPACT_ATOMS: atom_id res chain seq x y z
N MET A 1 23.74 -16.16 1.29
CA MET A 1 23.15 -15.47 2.45
C MET A 1 22.56 -14.17 1.91
N ILE A 2 21.27 -14.19 1.54
CA ILE A 2 20.68 -13.19 0.63
C ILE A 2 20.22 -11.97 1.43
N HIS A 3 20.78 -10.82 1.08
CA HIS A 3 20.48 -9.51 1.63
C HIS A 3 19.07 -9.06 1.25
N TRP A 4 18.22 -8.80 2.24
CA TRP A 4 17.06 -7.92 2.07
C TRP A 4 17.53 -6.48 2.14
N THR A 5 17.19 -5.68 1.13
CA THR A 5 17.58 -4.27 0.97
C THR A 5 16.99 -3.40 2.08
N ASN A 6 17.68 -3.35 3.21
CA ASN A 6 17.47 -2.39 4.29
C ASN A 6 18.40 -1.16 4.19
N SER A 7 19.14 -0.98 3.08
CA SER A 7 20.14 0.10 2.97
C SER A 7 19.60 1.42 2.41
N ALA A 8 18.49 1.44 1.67
CA ALA A 8 18.01 2.65 1.00
C ALA A 8 16.94 3.46 1.77
N ARG A 9 16.19 2.82 2.69
CA ARG A 9 15.22 3.52 3.54
C ARG A 9 15.88 4.42 4.59
N SER A 10 17.07 4.07 5.09
CA SER A 10 17.81 4.94 6.01
C SER A 10 18.32 6.21 5.32
N SER A 11 18.65 6.14 4.02
CA SER A 11 19.01 7.31 3.21
C SER A 11 17.81 8.21 2.91
N PHE A 12 16.60 7.64 2.79
CA PHE A 12 15.36 8.40 2.60
C PHE A 12 14.99 9.24 3.84
N GLU A 13 15.10 8.68 5.05
CA GLU A 13 14.90 9.43 6.30
C GLU A 13 15.96 10.50 6.57
N ALA A 14 17.16 10.35 5.98
CA ALA A 14 18.20 11.37 6.06
C ALA A 14 17.86 12.66 5.30
N SER A 15 16.92 12.59 4.35
CA SER A 15 16.54 13.71 3.47
C SER A 15 15.29 14.49 3.91
N LEU A 16 14.58 14.01 4.94
CA LEU A 16 13.42 14.72 5.51
C LEU A 16 13.87 15.96 6.29
N SER A 17 13.07 17.04 6.24
CA SER A 17 13.39 18.28 6.95
C SER A 17 13.57 18.05 8.46
N PRO A 18 14.47 18.78 9.15
CA PRO A 18 14.81 18.57 10.57
C PRO A 18 13.59 18.59 11.50
N SER A 19 12.57 19.38 11.13
CA SER A 19 11.30 19.55 11.87
C SER A 19 10.38 18.33 11.78
N ARG A 20 10.47 17.54 10.71
CA ARG A 20 9.67 16.29 10.52
C ARG A 20 10.35 15.08 11.15
N ARG A 21 11.69 15.08 11.21
CA ARG A 21 12.50 14.12 12.00
C ARG A 21 12.14 14.16 13.49
N THR A 22 11.96 15.35 14.04
CA THR A 22 11.84 15.56 15.48
C THR A 22 10.49 15.18 16.08
N LEU A 23 9.40 15.08 15.29
CA LEU A 23 8.08 14.72 15.81
C LEU A 23 7.75 13.22 15.68
N ARG A 24 8.22 12.54 14.62
CA ARG A 24 7.95 11.09 14.39
C ARG A 24 8.98 10.16 15.05
N ALA A 25 10.22 10.61 15.27
CA ALA A 25 11.31 9.76 15.77
C ALA A 25 11.44 9.72 17.31
N ARG A 26 10.61 10.44 18.07
CA ARG A 26 10.86 10.67 19.51
C ARG A 26 10.52 9.50 20.45
N LEU A 27 10.00 8.38 19.97
CA LEU A 27 9.57 7.28 20.85
C LEU A 27 9.90 5.87 20.34
N ALA A 28 10.54 5.68 19.18
CA ALA A 28 10.96 4.33 18.79
C ALA A 28 12.15 3.88 19.67
N PRO A 29 12.17 2.64 20.17
CA PRO A 29 13.26 2.15 20.99
C PRO A 29 14.57 2.09 20.19
N VAL A 30 15.69 2.32 20.87
CA VAL A 30 17.06 2.25 20.29
C VAL A 30 17.35 0.84 19.76
N GLU A 31 16.71 -0.17 20.34
CA GLU A 31 16.65 -1.55 19.86
C GLU A 31 15.20 -1.86 19.45
N GLY A 32 14.97 -2.31 18.21
CA GLY A 32 13.62 -2.64 17.73
C GLY A 32 12.88 -3.67 18.61
N PRO A 33 11.55 -3.78 18.49
CA PRO A 33 10.75 -4.63 19.37
C PRO A 33 11.18 -6.10 19.32
N THR A 34 11.13 -6.75 20.47
CA THR A 34 11.43 -8.17 20.62
C THR A 34 10.30 -9.04 20.06
N VAL A 35 10.62 -10.29 19.74
CA VAL A 35 9.63 -11.27 19.27
C VAL A 35 8.53 -11.53 20.31
N ALA A 36 8.89 -11.52 21.59
CA ALA A 36 7.95 -11.70 22.68
C ALA A 36 6.95 -10.53 22.76
N GLU A 37 7.42 -9.29 22.59
CA GLU A 37 6.56 -8.11 22.54
C GLU A 37 5.62 -8.16 21.33
N LEU A 38 6.12 -8.50 20.15
CA LEU A 38 5.28 -8.60 18.94
C LEU A 38 4.22 -9.70 19.07
N ARG A 39 4.57 -10.86 19.65
CA ARG A 39 3.59 -11.93 19.93
C ARG A 39 2.55 -11.50 20.96
N ALA A 40 2.96 -10.76 22.00
CA ALA A 40 2.03 -10.24 22.99
C ALA A 40 1.09 -9.19 22.38
N ALA A 41 1.63 -8.29 21.56
CA ALA A 41 0.86 -7.28 20.84
C ALA A 41 -0.18 -7.89 19.89
N LEU A 42 0.18 -8.96 19.17
CA LEU A 42 -0.76 -9.73 18.34
C LEU A 42 -1.92 -10.29 19.17
N LYS A 43 -1.61 -10.94 20.29
CA LYS A 43 -2.62 -11.53 21.20
C LYS A 43 -3.53 -10.48 21.86
N ARG A 44 -3.09 -9.23 21.95
CA ARG A 44 -3.81 -8.12 22.56
C ARG A 44 -4.53 -7.24 21.54
N ASP A 45 -4.55 -7.64 20.27
CA ASP A 45 -5.13 -6.85 19.18
C ASP A 45 -4.57 -5.43 19.10
N GLU A 46 -3.28 -5.25 19.43
CA GLU A 46 -2.63 -3.93 19.42
C GLU A 46 -2.25 -3.48 18.00
N PHE A 47 -2.24 -4.38 17.02
CA PHE A 47 -2.08 -4.01 15.62
C PHE A 47 -3.43 -3.66 15.01
N ILE A 48 -3.50 -2.50 14.37
CA ILE A 48 -4.71 -1.99 13.76
C ILE A 48 -4.44 -1.60 12.30
N PRO A 49 -5.43 -1.76 11.39
CA PRO A 49 -5.31 -1.23 10.05
C PRO A 49 -5.40 0.30 10.10
N ALA A 50 -4.52 0.94 9.32
CA ALA A 50 -4.54 2.36 9.05
C ALA A 50 -4.79 2.59 7.56
N PHE A 51 -5.58 3.61 7.28
CA PHE A 51 -6.19 3.85 5.99
C PHE A 51 -5.77 5.21 5.46
N GLN A 52 -5.29 5.24 4.23
CA GLN A 52 -4.82 6.45 3.59
C GLN A 52 -5.54 6.64 2.25
N PRO A 53 -6.12 7.82 1.98
CA PRO A 53 -6.86 8.05 0.75
C PRO A 53 -5.92 8.06 -0.46
N VAL A 54 -6.41 7.46 -1.55
CA VAL A 54 -5.86 7.56 -2.90
C VAL A 54 -6.80 8.48 -3.68
N VAL A 55 -6.28 9.59 -4.21
CA VAL A 55 -7.09 10.58 -4.92
C VAL A 55 -6.70 10.67 -6.38
N ASP A 56 -7.65 11.05 -7.23
CA ASP A 56 -7.37 11.48 -8.60
C ASP A 56 -6.56 12.78 -8.57
N ALA A 57 -5.44 12.82 -9.29
CA ALA A 57 -4.48 13.92 -9.24
C ALA A 57 -5.07 15.24 -9.77
N GLY A 58 -5.93 15.17 -10.80
CA GLY A 58 -6.51 16.36 -11.43
C GLY A 58 -7.72 16.93 -10.69
N THR A 59 -8.59 16.04 -10.18
CA THR A 59 -9.86 16.45 -9.55
C THR A 59 -9.80 16.47 -8.03
N GLY A 60 -8.81 15.82 -7.42
CA GLY A 60 -8.76 15.59 -5.99
C GLY A 60 -9.87 14.68 -5.44
N SER A 61 -10.66 14.06 -6.31
CA SER A 61 -11.74 13.15 -5.90
C SER A 61 -11.17 11.85 -5.33
N LEU A 62 -11.82 11.28 -4.33
CA LEU A 62 -11.41 9.99 -3.79
C LEU A 62 -11.57 8.88 -4.85
N PHE A 63 -10.48 8.19 -5.15
CA PHE A 63 -10.46 7.02 -6.02
C PHE A 63 -10.45 5.72 -5.21
N GLY A 64 -9.71 5.71 -4.10
CA GLY A 64 -9.52 4.51 -3.30
C GLY A 64 -8.96 4.78 -1.92
N VAL A 65 -8.70 3.71 -1.19
CA VAL A 65 -8.06 3.71 0.11
C VAL A 65 -6.96 2.67 0.14
N ALA A 66 -5.74 3.11 0.45
CA ALA A 66 -4.62 2.23 0.73
C ALA A 66 -4.60 1.83 2.20
N THR A 67 -4.24 0.57 2.44
CA THR A 67 -4.15 0.02 3.79
C THR A 67 -2.69 -0.16 4.19
N THR A 68 -2.37 0.27 5.40
CA THR A 68 -1.09 0.04 6.09
C THR A 68 -1.38 -0.47 7.49
N ILE A 69 -0.36 -0.94 8.20
CA ILE A 69 -0.55 -1.42 9.58
C ILE A 69 0.10 -0.44 10.57
N GLN A 70 -0.62 -0.15 11.66
CA GLN A 70 -0.08 0.60 12.79
C GLN A 70 -0.14 -0.26 14.05
N TRP A 71 0.92 -0.20 14.86
CA TRP A 71 0.93 -0.82 16.17
C TRP A 71 0.56 0.24 17.22
N ALA A 72 -0.60 0.10 17.84
CA ALA A 72 -1.09 0.92 18.93
C ALA A 72 -0.37 0.55 20.25
N HIS A 73 0.91 0.90 20.33
CA HIS A 73 1.74 0.61 21.48
C HIS A 73 1.40 1.54 22.65
N ARG A 74 1.26 0.96 23.86
CA ARG A 74 0.86 1.69 25.08
C ARG A 74 1.73 2.92 25.39
N HIS A 75 3.04 2.84 25.15
CA HIS A 75 3.98 3.91 25.51
C HIS A 75 4.40 4.77 24.32
N TRP A 76 4.36 4.23 23.09
CA TRP A 76 4.85 4.92 21.90
C TRP A 76 3.72 5.50 21.04
N GLY A 77 2.46 5.21 21.41
CA GLY A 77 1.31 5.55 20.59
C GLY A 77 1.29 4.71 19.32
N LEU A 78 0.90 5.34 18.20
CA LEU A 78 0.80 4.66 16.91
C LEU A 78 2.19 4.55 16.27
N VAL A 79 2.74 3.33 16.30
CA VAL A 79 4.02 2.99 15.69
C VAL A 79 3.79 2.56 14.24
N PRO A 80 4.45 3.20 13.25
CA PRO A 80 4.34 2.81 11.84
C PRO A 80 4.92 1.42 11.55
N GLU A 81 4.38 0.76 10.53
CA GLU A 81 4.78 -0.59 10.11
C GLU A 81 6.29 -0.78 9.96
N HIS A 82 6.96 0.15 9.27
CA HIS A 82 8.39 0.05 8.95
C HIS A 82 9.30 -0.09 10.17
N CYS A 83 8.86 0.34 11.37
CA CYS A 83 9.64 0.22 12.60
C CYS A 83 9.74 -1.23 13.11
N TYR A 84 8.82 -2.11 12.70
CA TYR A 84 8.74 -3.48 13.23
C TYR A 84 8.60 -4.58 12.17
N THR A 85 8.37 -4.24 10.89
CA THR A 85 8.20 -5.23 9.80
C THR A 85 9.34 -6.26 9.76
N ALA A 86 10.59 -5.82 9.89
CA ALA A 86 11.75 -6.71 9.80
C ALA A 86 11.71 -7.82 10.88
N ALA A 87 11.27 -7.48 12.09
CA ALA A 87 11.11 -8.43 13.18
C ALA A 87 9.89 -9.35 12.97
N LEU A 88 8.76 -8.83 12.47
CA LEU A 88 7.60 -9.66 12.11
C LEU A 88 7.91 -10.71 11.03
N VAL A 89 8.70 -10.31 10.02
CA VAL A 89 9.09 -11.19 8.91
C VAL A 89 10.02 -12.29 9.41
N ARG A 90 11.08 -11.93 10.15
CA ARG A 90 12.05 -12.88 10.70
C ARG A 90 11.39 -13.98 11.53
N ASP A 91 10.33 -13.63 12.26
CA ASP A 91 9.66 -14.51 13.21
C ASP A 91 8.32 -15.09 12.70
N ASN A 92 8.04 -14.94 11.39
CA ASN A 92 6.84 -15.42 10.70
C ASN A 92 5.50 -14.94 11.29
N LEU A 93 5.51 -13.82 12.02
CA LEU A 93 4.32 -13.26 12.68
C LEU A 93 3.44 -12.45 11.73
N HIS A 94 3.98 -12.02 10.60
CA HIS A 94 3.30 -11.27 9.55
C HIS A 94 2.08 -12.03 8.95
N ILE A 95 2.09 -13.36 8.98
CA ILE A 95 0.99 -14.20 8.48
C ILE A 95 -0.25 -14.07 9.35
N ALA A 96 -0.07 -14.28 10.66
CA ALA A 96 -1.14 -14.18 11.64
C ALA A 96 -1.71 -12.76 11.66
N LEU A 97 -0.82 -11.76 11.56
CA LEU A 97 -1.19 -10.36 11.47
C LEU A 97 -2.07 -10.08 10.23
N ALA A 98 -1.65 -10.51 9.05
CA ALA A 98 -2.41 -10.29 7.83
C ALA A 98 -3.82 -10.91 7.91
N GLN A 99 -3.94 -12.12 8.46
CA GLN A 99 -5.24 -12.78 8.66
C GLN A 99 -6.13 -12.05 9.66
N GLN A 100 -5.56 -11.59 10.78
CA GLN A 100 -6.28 -10.88 11.84
C GLN A 100 -6.87 -9.55 11.34
N LEU A 101 -6.15 -8.84 10.47
CA LEU A 101 -6.57 -7.51 10.02
C LEU A 101 -7.46 -7.53 8.78
N LEU A 102 -7.42 -8.58 7.96
CA LEU A 102 -8.14 -8.63 6.67
C LEU A 102 -9.66 -8.39 6.83
N ALA A 103 -10.26 -8.96 7.86
CA ALA A 103 -11.69 -8.76 8.16
C ALA A 103 -12.01 -7.28 8.42
N GLN A 104 -11.20 -6.61 9.25
CA GLN A 104 -11.38 -5.20 9.60
C GLN A 104 -11.24 -4.26 8.39
N VAL A 105 -10.31 -4.60 7.49
CA VAL A 105 -10.10 -3.87 6.23
C VAL A 105 -11.33 -3.97 5.33
N PHE A 106 -11.91 -5.16 5.18
CA PHE A 106 -13.13 -5.34 4.41
C PHE A 106 -14.37 -4.74 5.09
N ASP A 107 -14.44 -4.73 6.42
CA ASP A 107 -15.52 -4.05 7.15
C ASP A 107 -15.52 -2.54 6.86
N LEU A 108 -14.35 -1.90 6.80
CA LEU A 108 -14.23 -0.50 6.38
C LEU A 108 -14.72 -0.30 4.94
N ALA A 109 -14.28 -1.15 4.02
CA ALA A 109 -14.69 -1.07 2.61
C ALA A 109 -16.22 -1.19 2.45
N ALA A 110 -16.84 -2.09 3.21
CA ALA A 110 -18.28 -2.26 3.23
C ALA A 110 -19.00 -1.03 3.80
N ALA A 111 -18.44 -0.41 4.85
CA ALA A 111 -18.99 0.82 5.43
C ALA A 111 -18.99 1.98 4.43
N MET A 112 -17.92 2.17 3.67
CA MET A 112 -17.84 3.22 2.64
C MET A 112 -18.88 3.04 1.52
N ARG A 113 -19.16 1.78 1.13
CA ARG A 113 -20.07 1.48 0.01
C ARG A 113 -21.50 1.98 0.24
N ARG A 114 -21.93 2.13 1.50
CA ARG A 114 -23.25 2.70 1.85
C ARG A 114 -23.48 4.11 1.26
N GLY A 115 -22.41 4.81 0.88
CA GLY A 115 -22.46 6.11 0.22
C GLY A 115 -22.67 6.14 -1.30
N ASN A 116 -23.03 5.03 -1.95
CA ASN A 116 -23.32 4.95 -3.39
C ASN A 116 -22.15 5.28 -4.35
N ARG A 117 -20.92 5.39 -3.83
CA ARG A 117 -19.68 5.48 -4.63
C ARG A 117 -18.83 4.23 -4.42
N HIS A 118 -18.25 3.74 -5.52
CA HIS A 118 -17.29 2.65 -5.48
C HIS A 118 -15.91 3.22 -5.15
N VAL A 119 -15.40 2.92 -3.95
CA VAL A 119 -14.05 3.30 -3.51
C VAL A 119 -13.20 2.04 -3.55
N GLY A 120 -12.12 2.06 -4.34
CA GLY A 120 -11.22 0.90 -4.44
C GLY A 120 -10.41 0.70 -3.16
N LEU A 121 -10.32 -0.53 -2.67
CA LEU A 121 -9.49 -0.92 -1.54
C LEU A 121 -8.15 -1.46 -2.06
N PHE A 122 -7.06 -0.79 -1.71
CA PHE A 122 -5.70 -1.17 -2.10
C PHE A 122 -5.03 -1.91 -0.93
N ILE A 123 -4.68 -3.17 -1.18
CA ILE A 123 -3.92 -3.99 -0.23
C ILE A 123 -2.69 -4.58 -0.91
N GLN A 124 -1.60 -4.73 -0.17
CA GLN A 124 -0.47 -5.53 -0.59
C GLN A 124 -0.62 -6.93 0.00
N PRO A 125 -0.80 -7.99 -0.82
CA PRO A 125 -0.89 -9.35 -0.31
C PRO A 125 0.47 -9.83 0.17
N GLU A 126 0.46 -10.58 1.25
CA GLU A 126 1.65 -11.26 1.74
C GLU A 126 1.96 -12.50 0.86
N PRO A 127 3.21 -12.68 0.37
CA PRO A 127 3.57 -13.81 -0.49
C PRO A 127 3.21 -15.19 0.07
N ILE A 128 3.47 -15.43 1.36
CA ILE A 128 3.17 -16.73 1.98
C ILE A 128 1.67 -17.00 2.06
N CYS A 129 0.83 -15.97 2.18
CA CYS A 129 -0.61 -16.14 2.15
C CYS A 129 -1.07 -16.58 0.76
N LEU A 130 -0.49 -16.04 -0.32
CA LEU A 130 -0.80 -16.42 -1.69
C LEU A 130 -0.43 -17.86 -2.03
N MET A 131 0.44 -18.50 -1.25
CA MET A 131 0.75 -19.93 -1.41
C MET A 131 -0.40 -20.84 -0.97
N SER A 132 -1.24 -20.37 -0.04
CA SER A 132 -2.38 -21.17 0.40
C SER A 132 -3.36 -21.32 -0.76
N ARG A 133 -3.68 -22.58 -1.08
CA ARG A 133 -4.68 -22.89 -2.12
C ARG A 133 -6.05 -22.29 -1.79
N SER A 134 -6.37 -22.10 -0.51
CA SER A 134 -7.63 -21.50 -0.07
C SER A 134 -7.61 -19.98 -0.10
N TYR A 135 -6.46 -19.31 -0.17
CA TYR A 135 -6.39 -17.86 0.06
C TYR A 135 -7.30 -17.06 -0.86
N SER A 136 -7.28 -17.39 -2.15
CA SER A 136 -8.15 -16.73 -3.12
C SER A 136 -9.63 -17.00 -2.84
N ASP A 137 -10.01 -18.20 -2.38
CA ASP A 137 -11.37 -18.53 -1.95
C ASP A 137 -11.76 -17.76 -0.68
N ASP A 138 -10.85 -17.66 0.28
CA ASP A 138 -11.06 -16.98 1.55
C ASP A 138 -11.31 -15.48 1.31
N VAL A 139 -10.51 -14.85 0.44
CA VAL A 139 -10.70 -13.46 0.03
C VAL A 139 -12.05 -13.26 -0.65
N LEU A 140 -12.40 -14.08 -1.65
CA LEU A 140 -13.64 -13.94 -2.40
C LEU A 140 -14.88 -14.15 -1.51
N ARG A 141 -14.84 -15.16 -0.63
CA ARG A 141 -15.91 -15.38 0.38
C ARG A 141 -16.05 -14.19 1.32
N ASN A 142 -14.94 -13.61 1.77
CA ASN A 142 -14.98 -12.45 2.66
C ASN A 142 -15.55 -11.20 2.00
N LEU A 143 -15.28 -11.00 0.70
CA LEU A 143 -15.89 -9.92 -0.08
C LEU A 143 -17.40 -10.16 -0.23
N ASP A 144 -17.79 -11.37 -0.64
CA ASP A 144 -19.19 -11.76 -0.85
C ASP A 144 -20.05 -11.61 0.42
N HIS A 145 -19.54 -12.10 1.57
CA HIS A 145 -20.21 -11.95 2.87
C HIS A 145 -20.49 -10.50 3.28
N ARG A 146 -19.76 -9.54 2.73
CA ARG A 146 -19.91 -8.11 2.99
C ARG A 146 -20.63 -7.37 1.87
N GLY A 147 -21.10 -8.10 0.85
CA GLY A 147 -21.67 -7.52 -0.36
C GLY A 147 -20.68 -6.63 -1.10
N LEU A 148 -19.38 -6.91 -1.02
CA LEU A 148 -18.36 -6.20 -1.78
C LEU A 148 -18.14 -6.91 -3.12
N PRO A 149 -18.17 -6.17 -4.24
CA PRO A 149 -17.87 -6.77 -5.52
C PRO A 149 -16.36 -7.00 -5.64
N PRO A 150 -15.89 -8.02 -6.37
CA PRO A 150 -14.46 -8.29 -6.53
C PRO A 150 -13.64 -7.09 -7.02
N PHE A 151 -14.20 -6.28 -7.93
CA PHE A 151 -13.53 -5.08 -8.45
C PHE A 151 -13.33 -3.97 -7.42
N ALA A 152 -13.94 -4.06 -6.23
CA ALA A 152 -13.63 -3.15 -5.13
C ALA A 152 -12.26 -3.45 -4.51
N LEU A 153 -11.68 -4.63 -4.76
CA LEU A 153 -10.36 -4.99 -4.25
C LEU A 153 -9.29 -4.79 -5.33
N THR A 154 -8.24 -4.07 -4.98
CA THR A 154 -7.02 -3.89 -5.76
C THR A 154 -5.83 -4.47 -4.99
N LEU A 155 -5.13 -5.42 -5.62
CA LEU A 155 -3.95 -6.07 -5.07
C LEU A 155 -2.69 -5.43 -5.66
N ALA A 156 -1.84 -4.90 -4.80
CA ALA A 156 -0.52 -4.39 -5.17
C ALA A 156 0.48 -5.55 -5.30
N VAL A 157 0.96 -5.83 -6.50
CA VAL A 157 1.87 -6.93 -6.80
C VAL A 157 3.28 -6.36 -6.98
N SER A 158 4.26 -6.84 -6.20
CA SER A 158 5.66 -6.50 -6.43
C SER A 158 6.33 -7.50 -7.38
N PRO A 159 7.32 -7.07 -8.18
CA PRO A 159 8.17 -8.00 -8.95
C PRO A 159 8.85 -9.06 -8.08
N SER A 160 9.32 -8.66 -6.89
CA SER A 160 9.98 -9.55 -5.94
C SER A 160 9.09 -10.71 -5.47
N LEU A 161 7.78 -10.48 -5.36
CA LEU A 161 6.79 -11.51 -5.03
C LEU A 161 6.75 -12.59 -6.13
N LEU A 162 6.80 -12.18 -7.39
CA LEU A 162 6.79 -13.08 -8.55
C LEU A 162 8.13 -13.80 -8.77
N GLN A 163 9.24 -13.19 -8.36
CA GLN A 163 10.58 -13.78 -8.43
C GLN A 163 10.92 -14.67 -7.24
N SER A 164 10.09 -14.69 -6.20
CA SER A 164 10.29 -15.53 -5.03
C SER A 164 10.21 -17.03 -5.40
N PRO A 165 10.74 -17.94 -4.54
CA PRO A 165 10.56 -19.40 -4.72
C PRO A 165 9.09 -19.84 -4.87
N TYR A 166 8.15 -18.97 -4.49
CA TYR A 166 6.71 -19.20 -4.49
C TYR A 166 5.98 -18.44 -5.60
N GLY A 167 6.72 -17.85 -6.55
CA GLY A 167 6.17 -16.99 -7.59
C GLY A 167 5.09 -17.66 -8.44
N GLN A 168 5.26 -18.95 -8.77
CA GLN A 168 4.28 -19.69 -9.58
C GLN A 168 2.95 -19.92 -8.84
N GLN A 169 3.00 -20.30 -7.55
CA GLN A 169 1.78 -20.44 -6.74
C GLN A 169 1.12 -19.08 -6.51
N SER A 170 1.92 -18.05 -6.25
CA SER A 170 1.43 -16.68 -6.08
C SER A 170 0.72 -16.18 -7.34
N LEU A 171 1.31 -16.42 -8.51
CA LEU A 171 0.73 -16.10 -9.81
C LEU A 171 -0.60 -16.81 -10.05
N HIS A 172 -0.73 -18.08 -9.64
CA HIS A 172 -1.99 -18.81 -9.74
C HIS A 172 -3.10 -18.15 -8.90
N SER A 173 -2.81 -17.83 -7.64
CA SER A 173 -3.76 -17.15 -6.73
C SER A 173 -4.15 -15.76 -7.24
N LEU A 174 -3.18 -14.97 -7.72
CA LEU A 174 -3.43 -13.64 -8.30
C LEU A 174 -4.29 -13.71 -9.56
N ARG A 175 -4.01 -14.65 -10.48
CA ARG A 175 -4.83 -14.87 -11.69
C ARG A 175 -6.25 -15.27 -11.34
N ARG A 176 -6.44 -16.09 -10.31
CA ARG A 176 -7.78 -16.49 -9.87
C ARG A 176 -8.56 -15.30 -9.31
N LEU A 177 -7.94 -14.48 -8.45
CA LEU A 177 -8.54 -13.25 -7.94
C LEU A 177 -8.87 -12.28 -9.07
N HIS A 178 -7.97 -12.13 -10.05
CA HIS A 178 -8.21 -11.28 -11.21
C HIS A 178 -9.37 -11.75 -12.08
N ARG A 179 -9.45 -13.06 -12.38
CA ARG A 179 -10.58 -13.65 -13.13
C ARG A 179 -11.92 -13.48 -12.42
N ALA A 180 -11.92 -13.42 -11.09
CA ALA A 180 -13.12 -13.12 -10.32
C ALA A 180 -13.51 -11.63 -10.37
N GLY A 181 -12.64 -10.76 -10.88
CA GLY A 181 -12.87 -9.34 -11.08
C GLY A 181 -12.03 -8.42 -10.19
N CYS A 182 -11.12 -8.95 -9.36
CA CYS A 182 -10.20 -8.12 -8.57
C CYS A 182 -9.19 -7.39 -9.48
N ASN A 183 -8.83 -6.18 -9.09
CA ASN A 183 -7.84 -5.36 -9.78
C ASN A 183 -6.42 -5.76 -9.35
N LEU A 184 -5.45 -5.69 -10.27
CA LEU A 184 -4.04 -5.92 -10.01
C LEU A 184 -3.23 -4.68 -10.40
N VAL A 185 -2.44 -4.14 -9.48
CA VAL A 185 -1.54 -3.00 -9.73
C VAL A 185 -0.11 -3.45 -9.49
N LEU A 186 0.79 -3.18 -10.43
CA LEU A 186 2.22 -3.48 -10.26
C LEU A 186 2.89 -2.37 -9.43
N THR A 187 3.64 -2.72 -8.39
CA THR A 187 4.50 -1.77 -7.66
C THR A 187 5.90 -1.73 -8.28
N VAL A 188 6.46 -0.53 -8.41
CA VAL A 188 7.80 -0.33 -8.98
C VAL A 188 8.62 0.54 -8.03
N SER A 189 9.72 -0.02 -7.53
CA SER A 189 10.62 0.64 -6.57
C SER A 189 12.07 0.79 -7.05
N THR A 190 12.44 0.11 -8.13
CA THR A 190 13.80 0.16 -8.70
C THR A 190 13.80 0.81 -10.07
N PHE A 191 14.97 1.33 -10.46
CA PHE A 191 15.20 2.01 -11.74
C PHE A 191 15.55 1.06 -12.88
N ASP A 192 15.66 -0.24 -12.59
CA ASP A 192 16.05 -1.23 -13.58
C ASP A 192 14.88 -1.42 -14.54
N ALA A 193 15.05 -0.84 -15.74
CA ALA A 193 14.08 -0.84 -16.83
C ALA A 193 13.83 -2.23 -17.44
N GLU A 194 14.38 -3.29 -16.85
CA GLU A 194 14.01 -4.65 -17.22
C GLU A 194 12.57 -4.87 -16.78
N SER A 195 11.67 -4.92 -17.76
CA SER A 195 10.27 -5.30 -17.56
C SER A 195 10.26 -6.56 -16.71
N PRO A 196 9.72 -6.51 -15.48
CA PRO A 196 9.78 -7.67 -14.63
C PRO A 196 9.16 -8.83 -15.40
N PRO A 197 9.86 -9.98 -15.48
CA PRO A 197 9.29 -11.15 -16.12
C PRO A 197 7.90 -11.35 -15.50
N HIS A 198 6.91 -11.64 -16.33
CA HIS A 198 5.49 -11.82 -15.97
C HIS A 198 4.58 -10.58 -16.02
N LEU A 199 5.05 -9.39 -16.46
CA LEU A 199 4.16 -8.27 -16.77
C LEU A 199 3.08 -8.63 -17.80
N ASP A 200 3.46 -9.29 -18.89
CA ASP A 200 2.50 -9.72 -19.92
C ASP A 200 1.62 -10.90 -19.44
N ALA A 201 2.02 -11.57 -18.36
CA ALA A 201 1.33 -12.73 -17.81
C ALA A 201 0.22 -12.37 -16.81
N LEU A 202 0.19 -11.09 -16.38
CA LEU A 202 -0.78 -10.49 -15.48
C LEU A 202 -1.46 -9.32 -16.19
N GLU A 203 -2.77 -9.36 -16.32
CA GLU A 203 -3.59 -8.26 -16.86
C GLU A 203 -3.66 -7.12 -15.81
N ILE A 204 -2.54 -6.41 -15.64
CA ILE A 204 -2.44 -5.30 -14.69
C ILE A 204 -3.29 -4.11 -15.15
N CYS A 205 -4.00 -3.50 -14.21
CA CYS A 205 -4.86 -2.35 -14.45
C CYS A 205 -4.21 -1.03 -14.02
N GLY A 206 -2.97 -1.05 -13.53
CA GLY A 206 -2.25 0.14 -13.11
C GLY A 206 -0.82 -0.14 -12.65
N ILE A 207 -0.03 0.93 -12.52
CA ILE A 207 1.32 0.91 -11.96
C ILE A 207 1.39 1.88 -10.80
N ALA A 208 1.98 1.47 -9.68
CA ALA A 208 2.25 2.31 -8.52
C ALA A 208 3.76 2.55 -8.39
N LEU A 209 4.18 3.80 -8.56
CA LEU A 209 5.54 4.26 -8.35
C LEU A 209 5.78 4.44 -6.85
N MET A 210 6.74 3.69 -6.32
CA MET A 210 7.07 3.69 -4.89
C MET A 210 7.80 4.98 -4.49
N PRO A 211 7.81 5.35 -3.19
CA PRO A 211 8.31 6.64 -2.72
C PRO A 211 9.76 6.93 -3.16
N GLU A 212 10.59 5.90 -3.29
CA GLU A 212 11.97 5.98 -3.74
C GLU A 212 12.09 6.52 -5.18
N LEU A 213 11.18 6.12 -6.08
CA LEU A 213 11.12 6.64 -7.44
C LEU A 213 10.63 8.09 -7.48
N MET A 214 9.67 8.45 -6.61
CA MET A 214 9.19 9.83 -6.51
C MET A 214 10.27 10.77 -6.00
N TYR A 215 11.08 10.30 -5.05
CA TYR A 215 12.22 11.04 -4.55
C TYR A 215 13.30 11.23 -5.63
N ALA A 216 13.62 10.18 -6.39
CA ALA A 216 14.55 10.27 -7.51
C ALA A 216 14.03 11.18 -8.65
N LEU A 217 12.73 11.13 -8.96
CA LEU A 217 12.11 12.04 -9.92
C LEU A 217 12.31 13.51 -9.52
N ARG A 218 12.16 13.80 -8.23
CA ARG A 218 12.38 15.15 -7.67
C ARG A 218 13.86 15.57 -7.74
N GLN A 219 14.79 14.66 -7.49
CA GLN A 219 16.23 14.96 -7.60
C GLN A 219 16.71 15.11 -9.06
N GLY A 220 16.03 14.45 -10.01
CA GLY A 220 16.45 14.42 -11.41
C GLY A 220 17.59 13.44 -11.67
N GLY A 221 18.38 13.74 -12.72
CA GLY A 221 19.44 12.87 -13.21
C GLY A 221 18.93 11.53 -13.77
N ARG A 222 19.83 10.56 -13.91
CA ARG A 222 19.55 9.25 -14.54
C ARG A 222 18.40 8.49 -13.87
N ALA A 223 18.30 8.59 -12.54
CA ALA A 223 17.24 7.93 -11.77
C ALA A 223 15.86 8.58 -12.02
N GLY A 224 15.80 9.91 -12.11
CA GLY A 224 14.59 10.63 -12.51
C GLY A 224 14.19 10.37 -13.96
N GLU A 225 15.15 10.25 -14.88
CA GLU A 225 14.91 9.86 -16.28
C GLU A 225 14.30 8.46 -16.40
N ALA A 226 14.81 7.48 -15.63
CA ALA A 226 14.25 6.13 -15.58
C ALA A 226 12.78 6.14 -15.10
N CYS A 227 12.48 6.93 -14.05
CA CYS A 227 11.11 7.10 -13.57
C CYS A 227 10.18 7.69 -14.65
N ARG A 228 10.65 8.71 -15.40
CA ARG A 228 9.92 9.28 -16.55
C ARG A 228 9.69 8.23 -17.65
N ALA A 229 10.70 7.43 -17.98
CA ALA A 229 10.60 6.39 -19.00
C ALA A 229 9.56 5.33 -18.63
N ILE A 230 9.55 4.86 -17.38
CA ILE A 230 8.54 3.90 -16.88
C ILE A 230 7.12 4.48 -17.01
N ALA A 231 6.92 5.72 -16.58
CA ALA A 231 5.61 6.37 -16.67
C ALA A 231 5.15 6.59 -18.12
N GLN A 232 6.07 6.95 -19.02
CA GLN A 232 5.78 7.09 -20.46
C GLN A 232 5.40 5.74 -21.10
N GLN A 233 6.11 4.66 -20.77
CA GLN A 233 5.78 3.31 -21.24
C GLN A 233 4.39 2.87 -20.75
N ALA A 234 4.05 3.14 -19.50
CA ALA A 234 2.73 2.87 -18.94
C ALA A 234 1.64 3.62 -19.71
N SER A 235 1.86 4.92 -19.95
CA SER A 235 0.94 5.78 -20.71
C SER A 235 0.74 5.33 -22.15
N ALA A 236 1.81 4.92 -22.84
CA ALA A 236 1.72 4.36 -24.19
C ALA A 236 0.85 3.10 -24.27
N ARG A 237 0.79 2.33 -23.18
CA ARG A 237 -0.10 1.15 -23.02
C ARG A 237 -1.46 1.49 -22.42
N ARG A 238 -1.75 2.77 -22.16
CA ARG A 238 -2.97 3.26 -21.48
C ARG A 238 -3.15 2.70 -20.07
N ILE A 239 -2.04 2.34 -19.41
CA ILE A 239 -2.05 1.86 -18.03
C ILE A 239 -1.90 3.07 -17.11
N PRO A 240 -2.85 3.31 -16.19
CA PRO A 240 -2.78 4.46 -15.28
C PRO A 240 -1.62 4.32 -14.29
N VAL A 241 -0.97 5.44 -14.01
CA VAL A 241 0.15 5.52 -13.05
C VAL A 241 -0.32 6.19 -11.75
N MET A 242 0.11 5.63 -10.64
CA MET A 242 -0.09 6.16 -9.29
C MET A 242 1.25 6.57 -8.70
N ALA A 243 1.35 7.79 -8.20
CA ALA A 243 2.48 8.22 -7.38
C ALA A 243 2.18 7.92 -5.91
N THR A 244 3.08 7.20 -5.24
CA THR A 244 2.92 6.85 -3.82
C THR A 244 3.99 7.50 -2.96
N GLY A 245 3.68 7.71 -1.68
CA GLY A 245 4.56 8.43 -0.76
C GLY A 245 4.72 9.90 -1.07
N VAL A 246 3.71 10.55 -1.67
CA VAL A 246 3.72 11.99 -1.93
C VAL A 246 3.63 12.75 -0.60
N VAL A 247 4.73 13.36 -0.16
CA VAL A 247 4.84 13.96 1.20
C VAL A 247 4.63 15.46 1.28
N ASP A 248 4.72 16.15 0.14
CA ASP A 248 4.59 17.61 0.04
C ASP A 248 4.15 18.05 -1.36
N GLU A 249 3.81 19.34 -1.46
CA GLU A 249 3.41 20.00 -2.70
C GLU A 249 4.47 19.89 -3.80
N ALA A 250 5.75 20.00 -3.45
CA ALA A 250 6.84 19.90 -4.42
C ALA A 250 6.91 18.50 -5.07
N MET A 251 6.64 17.44 -4.30
CA MET A 251 6.55 16.09 -4.84
C MET A 251 5.29 15.86 -5.67
N ALA A 252 4.17 16.50 -5.32
CA ALA A 252 2.95 16.48 -6.13
C ALA A 252 3.20 17.14 -7.49
N GLN A 253 3.83 18.33 -7.52
CA GLN A 253 4.22 19.01 -8.75
C GLN A 253 5.20 18.20 -9.60
N ALA A 254 6.11 17.44 -8.97
CA ALA A 254 6.97 16.52 -9.69
C ALA A 254 6.17 15.36 -10.33
N ALA A 255 5.16 14.85 -9.63
CA ALA A 255 4.26 13.81 -10.14
C ALA A 255 3.41 14.31 -11.33
N ASP A 256 3.03 15.60 -11.35
CA ASP A 256 2.29 16.23 -12.46
C ASP A 256 3.09 16.28 -13.78
N LEU A 257 4.42 16.18 -13.70
CA LEU A 257 5.28 16.07 -14.89
C LEU A 257 5.22 14.67 -15.54
N LEU A 258 4.55 13.73 -14.90
CA LEU A 258 4.31 12.38 -15.39
C LEU A 258 2.83 12.23 -15.75
N PRO A 259 2.46 11.26 -16.59
CA PRO A 259 1.05 10.85 -16.79
C PRO A 259 0.48 10.12 -15.56
N CYS A 260 0.75 10.66 -14.36
CA CYS A 260 0.21 10.19 -13.09
C CYS A 260 -1.26 10.58 -13.00
N ARG A 261 -2.10 9.57 -12.76
CA ARG A 261 -3.54 9.76 -12.58
C ARG A 261 -3.93 9.79 -11.10
N TYR A 262 -3.18 9.12 -10.25
CA TYR A 262 -3.54 8.94 -8.84
C TYR A 262 -2.39 9.33 -7.90
N LEU A 263 -2.72 9.92 -6.76
CA LEU A 263 -1.78 10.29 -5.70
C LEU A 263 -2.13 9.59 -4.39
N LEU A 264 -1.09 9.08 -3.72
CA LEU A 264 -1.16 8.52 -2.37
C LEU A 264 -0.01 9.09 -1.54
N GLY A 265 -0.31 9.66 -0.37
CA GLY A 265 0.71 10.08 0.59
C GLY A 265 0.25 11.15 1.57
N ASP A 266 1.14 11.54 2.48
CA ASP A 266 0.89 12.52 3.55
C ASP A 266 0.46 13.90 3.02
N HIS A 267 0.80 14.23 1.77
CA HIS A 267 0.29 15.42 1.08
C HIS A 267 -1.23 15.41 0.94
N VAL A 268 -1.84 14.24 0.71
CA VAL A 268 -3.29 14.07 0.59
C VAL A 268 -3.93 14.01 1.98
N ALA A 269 -3.48 13.03 2.78
CA ALA A 269 -3.80 12.89 4.20
C ALA A 269 -2.84 11.84 4.80
N PRO A 270 -2.49 11.93 6.09
CA PRO A 270 -1.73 10.88 6.75
C PRO A 270 -2.57 9.58 6.89
N PRO A 271 -1.94 8.42 7.17
CA PRO A 271 -2.69 7.21 7.52
C PRO A 271 -3.55 7.44 8.77
N MET A 272 -4.82 7.01 8.70
CA MET A 272 -5.85 7.24 9.72
C MET A 272 -6.42 5.92 10.24
N THR A 273 -6.83 5.88 11.51
CA THR A 273 -7.65 4.77 12.01
C THR A 273 -8.97 4.69 11.23
N GLY A 274 -9.62 3.52 11.20
CA GLY A 274 -10.88 3.34 10.46
C GLY A 274 -11.95 4.40 10.77
N GLN A 275 -12.16 4.71 12.06
CA GLN A 275 -13.11 5.75 12.48
C GLN A 275 -12.73 7.14 11.95
N ARG A 276 -11.45 7.52 12.04
CA ARG A 276 -10.96 8.80 11.54
C ARG A 276 -11.07 8.89 10.02
N PHE A 277 -10.76 7.79 9.33
CA PHE A 277 -10.90 7.71 7.88
C PHE A 277 -12.36 7.86 7.45
N LEU A 278 -13.31 7.17 8.09
CA LEU A 278 -14.74 7.32 7.79
C LEU A 278 -15.24 8.74 8.03
N TYR A 279 -14.81 9.38 9.12
CA TYR A 279 -15.13 10.79 9.36
C TYR A 279 -14.58 11.71 8.25
N TRP A 280 -13.32 11.50 7.85
CA TRP A 280 -12.71 12.22 6.73
C TRP A 280 -13.46 11.98 5.42
N TYR A 281 -13.84 10.73 5.14
CA TYR A 281 -14.56 10.31 3.95
C TYR A 281 -15.94 10.98 3.88
N TYR A 282 -16.77 10.82 4.91
CA TYR A 282 -18.13 11.36 4.90
C TYR A 282 -18.15 12.90 4.88
N ARG A 283 -17.21 13.57 5.56
CA ARG A 283 -17.14 15.04 5.53
C ARG A 283 -16.77 15.59 4.14
N ARG A 284 -15.97 14.86 3.37
CA ARG A 284 -15.44 15.31 2.07
C ARG A 284 -16.32 14.87 0.90
N GLU A 285 -16.83 13.64 0.95
CA GLU A 285 -17.45 12.97 -0.19
C GLU A 285 -18.98 12.93 -0.11
N MET A 286 -19.59 13.17 1.05
CA MET A 286 -21.05 13.22 1.16
C MET A 286 -21.60 14.64 1.12
N PRO A 287 -22.76 14.84 0.47
CA PRO A 287 -23.47 16.11 0.56
C PRO A 287 -23.77 16.46 2.03
N PRO A 288 -23.83 17.76 2.39
CA PRO A 288 -24.16 18.19 3.75
C PRO A 288 -25.52 17.70 4.28
N ASN A 289 -26.38 17.13 3.42
CA ASN A 289 -27.70 16.61 3.77
C ASN A 289 -27.79 15.07 3.75
N TYR A 290 -26.66 14.35 3.78
CA TYR A 290 -26.69 12.91 4.01
C TYR A 290 -27.07 12.63 5.48
N PRO A 291 -28.08 11.78 5.74
CA PRO A 291 -28.64 11.58 7.09
C PRO A 291 -27.67 10.94 8.08
#